data_AF-A0A9P0TP87-F1
#
_entry.id   AF-A0A9P0TP87-F1
#
_cell.length_a   1.000
_cell.length_b   1.000
_cell.length_c   1.000
_cell.angle_alpha   90.00
_cell.angle_beta   90.00
_cell.angle_gamma   90.00
#
_symmetry.space_group_name_H-M   'P 1'
#
loop_
_entity.id
_entity.type
_entity.pdbx_description
1 polymer ?
#
loop_
_entity_poly.entity_id
_entity_poly.type
_entity_poly.pdbx_seq_one_letter_code
_entity_poly.pdbx_strand_id
1 'polypeptide(L)'
;MNKKEREAWLQQRIEEWRAEKEAEKQAILAGAKEKRLALARERAELMAKDNAELEIRRDILAKTCVLFHKFEKQKIDYARKKQLEAEWQQYLRCDGLPDPRVVTQMNTYIHLWQKAACDDNELELRCRDALPMLAMLEEIVANSRQYTALQAQSYNEVRIALREQLSQAIQCASYSLLRDLEHCLVWDSIQLATYGREFNGLMLNIWVAIPLPTRKRKPVEPEPEPVELTFPAMRVGVKLPKIIDGSNVCVRAARSMVDLLSESSRSFALAAEMPNRYEDLFVFNVREHIETYKIKKDQDVIRTAFYKEIKEKITEVEKFLKANPYTKNEKEKEELDNLNMAEPPFLPDPRTYIGEQNEVRFAKYLKTCMTRTRTGEINLRKYRICNGVLNLDLLTTPPQPKQMKGGIILTARKFKEI
;
A
#
# COMPACT_ATOMS: atom_id res chain seq x y z
N MET A 1 -23.97 80.40 41.15
CA MET A 1 -24.90 79.47 40.46
C MET A 1 -25.98 79.05 41.43
N ASN A 2 -27.23 79.36 41.07
CA ASN A 2 -28.41 78.91 41.78
C ASN A 2 -28.55 77.38 41.66
N LYS A 3 -29.18 76.69 42.62
CA LYS A 3 -29.27 75.21 42.65
C LYS A 3 -29.83 74.63 41.33
N LYS A 4 -30.83 75.31 40.76
CA LYS A 4 -31.44 74.98 39.46
C LYS A 4 -30.49 75.11 38.26
N GLU A 5 -29.55 76.07 38.29
CA GLU A 5 -28.59 76.27 37.20
C GLU A 5 -27.49 75.18 37.20
N ARG A 6 -27.08 74.72 38.40
CA ARG A 6 -26.18 73.57 38.54
C ARG A 6 -26.83 72.26 38.09
N GLU A 7 -28.10 72.06 38.42
CA GLU A 7 -28.87 70.88 37.99
C GLU A 7 -29.09 70.89 36.47
N ALA A 8 -29.43 72.04 35.87
CA ALA A 8 -29.56 72.18 34.41
C ALA A 8 -28.22 71.99 33.68
N TRP A 9 -27.12 72.51 34.24
CA TRP A 9 -25.77 72.31 33.69
C TRP A 9 -25.32 70.85 33.78
N LEU A 10 -25.62 70.14 34.88
CA LEU A 10 -25.37 68.71 34.99
C LEU A 10 -26.21 67.91 33.99
N GLN A 11 -27.49 68.27 33.80
CA GLN A 11 -28.41 67.61 32.88
C GLN A 11 -27.92 67.74 31.43
N GLN A 12 -27.53 68.95 31.02
CA GLN A 12 -26.94 69.20 29.69
C GLN A 12 -25.67 68.38 29.48
N ARG A 13 -24.78 68.32 30.49
CA ARG A 13 -23.54 67.55 30.39
C ARG A 13 -23.78 66.03 30.33
N ILE A 14 -24.84 65.54 30.97
CA ILE A 14 -25.27 64.12 30.88
C ILE A 14 -25.89 63.83 29.51
N GLU A 15 -26.67 64.75 28.94
CA GLU A 15 -27.24 64.63 27.61
C GLU A 15 -26.17 64.69 26.51
N GLU A 16 -25.20 65.61 26.63
CA GLU A 16 -24.02 65.67 25.76
C GLU A 16 -23.18 64.40 25.85
N TRP A 17 -22.94 63.89 27.05
CA TRP A 17 -22.21 62.62 27.24
C TRP A 17 -22.96 61.41 26.67
N ARG A 18 -24.30 61.39 26.77
CA ARG A 18 -25.14 60.35 26.14
C ARG A 18 -25.14 60.47 24.62
N ALA A 19 -25.24 61.68 24.09
CA ALA A 19 -25.19 61.95 22.65
C ALA A 19 -23.82 61.59 22.06
N GLU A 20 -22.73 61.88 22.78
CA GLU A 20 -21.37 61.52 22.40
C GLU A 20 -21.18 59.98 22.42
N LYS A 21 -21.70 59.29 23.46
CA LYS A 21 -21.69 57.82 23.52
C LYS A 21 -22.56 57.16 22.46
N GLU A 22 -23.71 57.72 22.13
CA GLU A 22 -24.58 57.22 21.06
C GLU A 22 -23.96 57.49 19.67
N ALA A 23 -23.31 58.63 19.47
CA ALA A 23 -22.57 58.93 18.24
C ALA A 23 -21.35 58.02 18.05
N GLU A 24 -20.60 57.74 19.12
CA GLU A 24 -19.46 56.80 19.13
C GLU A 24 -19.94 55.38 18.76
N LYS A 25 -21.06 54.93 19.34
CA LYS A 25 -21.69 53.65 18.98
C LYS A 25 -22.15 53.62 17.52
N GLN A 26 -22.80 54.67 17.04
CA GLN A 26 -23.23 54.74 15.63
C GLN A 26 -22.04 54.75 14.67
N ALA A 27 -20.92 55.37 15.03
CA ALA A 27 -19.69 55.34 14.24
C ALA A 27 -19.08 53.92 14.19
N ILE A 28 -19.07 53.19 15.31
CA ILE A 28 -18.60 51.79 15.37
C ILE A 28 -19.49 50.89 14.48
N LEU A 29 -20.80 51.09 14.53
CA LEU A 29 -21.77 50.33 13.73
C LEU A 29 -21.68 50.63 12.23
N ALA A 30 -21.54 51.91 11.87
CA ALA A 30 -21.31 52.32 10.49
C ALA A 30 -19.99 51.75 9.96
N GLY A 31 -18.92 51.83 10.75
CA GLY A 31 -17.62 51.23 10.43
C GLY A 31 -17.68 49.71 10.29
N ALA A 32 -18.47 49.00 11.12
CA ALA A 32 -18.68 47.56 11.00
C ALA A 32 -19.43 47.18 9.71
N LYS A 33 -20.47 47.95 9.33
CA LYS A 33 -21.21 47.74 8.07
C LYS A 33 -20.33 48.00 6.84
N GLU A 34 -19.54 49.05 6.88
CA GLU A 34 -18.60 49.38 5.80
C GLU A 34 -17.51 48.31 5.65
N LYS A 35 -16.90 47.88 6.76
CA LYS A 35 -15.93 46.77 6.78
C LYS A 35 -16.52 45.48 6.18
N ARG A 36 -17.76 45.13 6.51
CA ARG A 36 -18.45 43.96 5.93
C ARG A 36 -18.61 44.06 4.41
N LEU A 37 -19.01 45.23 3.93
CA LEU A 37 -19.19 45.49 2.49
C LEU A 37 -17.84 45.46 1.75
N ALA A 38 -16.80 46.06 2.34
CA ALA A 38 -15.44 46.05 1.79
C ALA A 38 -14.90 44.62 1.70
N LEU A 39 -15.02 43.82 2.77
CA LEU A 39 -14.60 42.42 2.79
C LEU A 39 -15.39 41.55 1.81
N ALA A 40 -16.67 41.85 1.55
CA ALA A 40 -17.46 41.14 0.54
C ALA A 40 -17.00 41.47 -0.88
N ARG A 41 -16.70 42.75 -1.16
CA ARG A 41 -16.16 43.20 -2.46
C ARG A 41 -14.77 42.62 -2.71
N GLU A 42 -13.88 42.70 -1.73
CA GLU A 42 -12.53 42.14 -1.81
C GLU A 42 -12.55 40.63 -2.11
N ARG A 43 -13.43 39.88 -1.44
CA ARG A 43 -13.62 38.44 -1.72
C ARG A 43 -14.12 38.17 -3.13
N ALA A 44 -15.08 38.95 -3.62
CA ALA A 44 -15.60 38.80 -4.98
C ALA A 44 -14.53 39.14 -6.05
N GLU A 45 -13.76 40.20 -5.82
CA GLU A 45 -12.65 40.59 -6.69
C GLU A 45 -11.53 39.55 -6.68
N LEU A 46 -11.14 39.04 -5.52
CA LEU A 46 -10.15 37.98 -5.38
C LEU A 46 -10.63 36.69 -6.08
N MET A 47 -11.91 36.34 -5.91
CA MET A 47 -12.52 35.20 -6.61
C MET A 47 -12.47 35.36 -8.14
N ALA A 48 -12.72 36.57 -8.66
CA ALA A 48 -12.64 36.84 -10.09
C ALA A 48 -11.19 36.77 -10.61
N LYS A 49 -10.22 37.31 -9.86
CA LYS A 49 -8.79 37.24 -10.17
C LYS A 49 -8.28 35.80 -10.16
N ASP A 50 -8.62 35.03 -9.12
CA ASP A 50 -8.28 33.61 -9.00
C ASP A 50 -8.80 32.82 -10.22
N ASN A 51 -10.04 33.09 -10.65
CA ASN A 51 -10.66 32.40 -11.77
C ASN A 51 -9.95 32.73 -13.10
N ALA A 52 -9.60 34.00 -13.31
CA ALA A 52 -8.86 34.42 -14.51
C ALA A 52 -7.45 33.81 -14.56
N GLU A 53 -6.74 33.81 -13.43
CA GLU A 53 -5.42 33.18 -13.34
C GLU A 53 -5.49 31.66 -13.57
N LEU A 54 -6.53 31.01 -13.06
CA LEU A 54 -6.69 29.57 -13.19
C LEU A 54 -7.01 29.13 -14.61
N GLU A 55 -7.77 29.91 -15.39
CA GLU A 55 -7.96 29.60 -16.82
C GLU A 55 -6.64 29.62 -17.59
N ILE A 56 -5.74 30.57 -17.28
CA ILE A 56 -4.39 30.61 -17.85
C ILE A 56 -3.60 29.38 -17.42
N ARG A 57 -3.59 29.04 -16.12
CA ARG A 57 -2.89 27.86 -15.61
C ARG A 57 -3.43 26.56 -16.20
N ARG A 58 -4.74 26.47 -16.41
CA ARG A 58 -5.41 25.33 -17.02
C ARG A 58 -4.98 25.14 -18.47
N ASP A 59 -4.91 26.22 -19.26
CA ASP A 59 -4.44 26.16 -20.64
C ASP A 59 -2.97 25.72 -20.72
N ILE A 60 -2.11 26.29 -19.85
CA ILE A 60 -0.70 25.88 -19.75
C ILE A 60 -0.58 24.40 -19.36
N LEU A 61 -1.33 23.95 -18.35
CA LEU A 61 -1.31 22.57 -17.90
C LEU A 61 -1.82 21.62 -18.98
N ALA A 62 -2.88 21.97 -19.70
CA ALA A 62 -3.38 21.19 -20.83
C ALA A 62 -2.30 20.99 -21.90
N LYS A 63 -1.64 22.08 -22.33
CA LYS A 63 -0.53 22.01 -23.31
C LYS A 63 0.63 21.17 -22.79
N THR A 64 0.95 21.29 -21.51
CA THR A 64 2.04 20.54 -20.86
C THR A 64 1.71 19.05 -20.78
N CYS A 65 0.49 18.69 -20.40
CA CYS A 65 0.01 17.30 -20.43
C CYS A 65 0.08 16.74 -21.86
N VAL A 66 -0.36 17.48 -22.88
CA VAL A 66 -0.24 17.05 -24.29
C VAL A 66 1.22 16.78 -24.69
N LEU A 67 2.14 17.64 -24.27
CA LEU A 67 3.58 17.45 -24.50
C LEU A 67 4.10 16.18 -23.81
N PHE A 68 3.73 15.95 -22.54
CA PHE A 68 4.13 14.74 -21.83
C PHE A 68 3.54 13.47 -22.45
N HIS A 69 2.27 13.49 -22.87
CA HIS A 69 1.66 12.37 -23.60
C HIS A 69 2.42 12.08 -24.91
N LYS A 70 2.90 13.11 -25.61
CA LYS A 70 3.74 12.93 -26.80
C LYS A 70 5.08 12.25 -26.47
N PHE A 71 5.76 12.67 -25.40
CA PHE A 71 7.00 12.03 -24.96
C PHE A 71 6.79 10.61 -24.46
N GLU A 72 5.69 10.35 -23.74
CA GLU A 72 5.31 9.01 -23.31
C GLU A 72 5.05 8.10 -24.52
N LYS A 73 4.31 8.59 -25.52
CA LYS A 73 4.10 7.86 -26.78
C LYS A 73 5.41 7.56 -27.49
N GLN A 74 6.32 8.53 -27.61
CA GLN A 74 7.65 8.32 -28.19
C GLN A 74 8.47 7.27 -27.42
N LYS A 75 8.42 7.31 -26.08
CA LYS A 75 9.06 6.31 -25.23
C LYS A 75 8.46 4.91 -25.43
N ILE A 76 7.14 4.81 -25.52
CA ILE A 76 6.44 3.55 -25.79
C ILE A 76 6.82 3.03 -27.18
N ASP A 77 6.85 3.87 -28.20
CA ASP A 77 7.24 3.47 -29.55
C ASP A 77 8.71 3.02 -29.61
N TYR A 78 9.61 3.70 -28.89
CA TYR A 78 11.00 3.26 -28.73
C TYR A 78 11.11 1.91 -28.01
N ALA A 79 10.36 1.73 -26.91
CA ALA A 79 10.31 0.46 -26.20
C ALA A 79 9.75 -0.67 -27.06
N ARG A 80 8.72 -0.39 -27.88
CA ARG A 80 8.15 -1.34 -28.85
C ARG A 80 9.17 -1.75 -29.91
N LYS A 81 9.97 -0.81 -30.44
CA LYS A 81 11.06 -1.14 -31.38
C LYS A 81 12.11 -2.05 -30.72
N LYS A 82 12.52 -1.72 -29.50
CA LYS A 82 13.44 -2.56 -28.72
C LYS A 82 12.85 -3.95 -28.45
N GLN A 83 11.54 -4.04 -28.18
CA GLN A 83 10.83 -5.30 -28.01
C GLN A 83 10.83 -6.12 -29.30
N LEU A 84 10.52 -5.52 -30.45
CA LEU A 84 10.57 -6.16 -31.77
C LEU A 84 11.97 -6.69 -32.09
N GLU A 85 13.02 -5.91 -31.79
CA GLU A 85 14.40 -6.39 -31.92
C GLU A 85 14.66 -7.60 -31.01
N ALA A 86 14.17 -7.57 -29.77
CA ALA A 86 14.26 -8.71 -28.86
C ALA A 86 13.41 -9.91 -29.31
N GLU A 87 12.26 -9.70 -29.96
CA GLU A 87 11.47 -10.78 -30.59
C GLU A 87 12.29 -11.44 -31.70
N TRP A 88 12.96 -10.63 -32.51
CA TRP A 88 13.86 -11.14 -33.55
C TRP A 88 15.03 -11.94 -32.97
N GLN A 89 15.66 -11.45 -31.91
CA GLN A 89 16.73 -12.18 -31.21
C GLN A 89 16.23 -13.47 -30.57
N GLN A 90 15.01 -13.50 -30.03
CA GLN A 90 14.39 -14.72 -29.51
C GLN A 90 14.14 -15.73 -30.64
N TYR A 91 13.59 -15.28 -31.77
CA TYR A 91 13.34 -16.12 -32.94
C TYR A 91 14.62 -16.77 -33.46
N LEU A 92 15.74 -16.04 -33.46
CA LEU A 92 17.05 -16.54 -33.90
C LEU A 92 17.74 -17.50 -32.91
N ARG A 93 17.32 -17.53 -31.64
CA ARG A 93 18.01 -18.26 -30.59
C ARG A 93 17.89 -19.78 -30.72
N CYS A 94 16.75 -20.27 -31.24
CA CYS A 94 16.48 -21.69 -31.47
C CYS A 94 16.83 -22.61 -30.28
N ASP A 95 16.64 -22.15 -29.05
CA ASP A 95 16.99 -22.89 -27.82
C ASP A 95 15.90 -23.87 -27.37
N GLY A 96 14.75 -23.87 -28.02
CA GLY A 96 13.61 -24.73 -27.70
C GLY A 96 12.83 -24.30 -26.45
N LEU A 97 13.18 -23.15 -25.85
CA LEU A 97 12.45 -22.58 -24.72
C LEU A 97 11.23 -21.77 -25.21
N PRO A 98 10.14 -21.72 -24.43
CA PRO A 98 8.97 -20.94 -24.80
C PRO A 98 9.27 -19.44 -24.76
N ASP A 99 8.59 -18.66 -25.59
CA ASP A 99 8.62 -17.20 -25.48
C ASP A 99 7.70 -16.73 -24.33
N PRO A 100 8.23 -16.05 -23.29
CA PRO A 100 7.42 -15.52 -22.19
C PRO A 100 6.33 -14.52 -22.61
N ARG A 101 6.44 -13.93 -23.81
CA ARG A 101 5.42 -13.04 -24.39
C ARG A 101 4.20 -13.80 -24.90
N VAL A 102 4.33 -15.11 -25.13
CA VAL A 102 3.28 -15.97 -25.65
C VAL A 102 2.76 -16.89 -24.54
N VAL A 103 1.68 -16.46 -23.89
CA VAL A 103 1.03 -17.15 -22.75
C VAL A 103 0.75 -18.64 -23.02
N THR A 104 0.33 -19.01 -24.22
CA THR A 104 0.02 -20.40 -24.58
C THR A 104 1.27 -21.30 -24.63
N GLN A 105 2.40 -20.78 -25.09
CA GLN A 105 3.68 -21.51 -25.07
C GLN A 105 4.12 -21.73 -23.62
N MET A 106 4.03 -20.69 -22.79
CA MET A 106 4.37 -20.78 -21.37
C MET A 106 3.49 -21.78 -20.62
N ASN A 107 2.18 -21.77 -20.84
CA ASN A 107 1.27 -22.74 -20.22
C ASN A 107 1.59 -24.18 -20.64
N THR A 108 1.91 -24.38 -21.91
CA THR A 108 2.31 -25.70 -22.43
C THR A 108 3.60 -26.17 -21.75
N TYR A 109 4.59 -25.28 -21.65
CA TYR A 109 5.86 -25.55 -20.99
C TYR A 109 5.69 -25.91 -19.51
N ILE A 110 4.90 -25.11 -18.77
CA ILE A 110 4.56 -25.35 -17.36
C ILE A 110 3.88 -26.71 -17.17
N HIS A 111 2.96 -27.08 -18.07
CA HIS A 111 2.29 -28.38 -17.99
C HIS A 111 3.23 -29.57 -18.29
N LEU A 112 4.22 -29.40 -19.19
CA LEU A 112 5.25 -30.42 -19.41
C LEU A 112 6.13 -30.61 -18.17
N TRP A 113 6.48 -29.53 -17.47
CA TRP A 113 7.26 -29.56 -16.23
C TRP A 113 6.59 -30.37 -15.11
N GLN A 114 5.27 -30.32 -15.01
CA GLN A 114 4.50 -31.05 -13.99
C GLN A 114 4.58 -32.58 -14.16
N LYS A 115 4.82 -33.07 -15.39
CA LYS A 115 4.87 -34.50 -15.69
C LYS A 115 6.24 -35.12 -15.48
N ALA A 116 7.30 -34.32 -15.55
CA ALA A 116 8.66 -34.80 -15.47
C ALA A 116 9.12 -34.92 -14.01
N ALA A 117 9.72 -36.07 -13.66
CA ALA A 117 10.41 -36.22 -12.39
C ALA A 117 11.57 -35.21 -12.30
N CYS A 118 11.81 -34.68 -11.10
CA CYS A 118 12.87 -33.71 -10.87
C CYS A 118 13.87 -34.31 -9.88
N ASP A 119 15.06 -34.64 -10.39
CA ASP A 119 16.26 -34.83 -9.58
C ASP A 119 17.03 -33.51 -9.47
N ASP A 120 18.24 -33.55 -8.93
CA ASP A 120 19.06 -32.35 -8.76
C ASP A 120 19.65 -31.83 -10.08
N ASN A 121 19.97 -32.70 -11.04
CA ASN A 121 20.44 -32.27 -12.37
C ASN A 121 19.32 -31.60 -13.18
N GLU A 122 18.12 -32.16 -13.14
CA GLU A 122 16.92 -31.56 -13.72
C GLU A 122 16.59 -30.23 -13.03
N LEU A 123 16.78 -30.14 -11.71
CA LEU A 123 16.62 -28.86 -11.00
C LEU A 123 17.58 -27.78 -11.52
N GLU A 124 18.85 -28.14 -11.79
CA GLU A 124 19.81 -27.20 -12.37
C GLU A 124 19.35 -26.65 -13.72
N LEU A 125 18.88 -27.55 -14.59
CA LEU A 125 18.34 -27.20 -15.91
C LEU A 125 17.14 -26.26 -15.77
N ARG A 126 16.19 -26.62 -14.89
CA ARG A 126 14.98 -25.83 -14.61
C ARG A 126 15.31 -24.45 -14.06
N CYS A 127 16.26 -24.35 -13.12
CA CYS A 127 16.76 -23.07 -12.62
C CYS A 127 17.35 -22.22 -13.75
N ARG A 128 18.22 -22.81 -14.57
CA ARG A 128 18.87 -22.09 -15.69
C ARG A 128 17.86 -21.55 -16.69
N ASP A 129 16.84 -22.32 -17.02
CA ASP A 129 15.90 -21.98 -18.08
C ASP A 129 14.77 -21.06 -17.56
N ALA A 130 14.26 -21.28 -16.34
CA ALA A 130 13.16 -20.47 -15.79
C ALA A 130 13.57 -19.07 -15.32
N LEU A 131 14.80 -18.87 -14.83
CA LEU A 131 15.21 -17.57 -14.28
C LEU A 131 15.17 -16.44 -15.33
N PRO A 132 15.71 -16.61 -16.55
CA PRO A 132 15.57 -15.60 -17.61
C PRO A 132 14.12 -15.33 -17.99
N MET A 133 13.29 -16.37 -18.05
CA MET A 133 11.86 -16.24 -18.36
C MET A 133 11.12 -15.46 -17.28
N LEU A 134 11.39 -15.75 -16.00
CA LEU A 134 10.86 -14.99 -14.87
C LEU A 134 11.29 -13.53 -14.92
N ALA A 135 12.56 -13.24 -15.22
CA ALA A 135 13.04 -11.87 -15.34
C ALA A 135 12.29 -11.08 -16.44
N MET A 136 12.01 -11.73 -17.58
CA MET A 136 11.23 -11.11 -18.66
C MET A 136 9.76 -10.92 -18.25
N LEU A 137 9.13 -11.90 -17.61
CA LEU A 137 7.75 -11.78 -17.12
C LEU A 137 7.61 -10.69 -16.06
N GLU A 138 8.62 -10.52 -15.19
CA GLU A 138 8.67 -9.41 -14.24
C GLU A 138 8.69 -8.05 -14.94
N GLU A 139 9.49 -7.91 -16.01
CA GLU A 139 9.52 -6.67 -16.80
C GLU A 139 8.17 -6.42 -17.51
N ILE A 140 7.52 -7.45 -18.04
CA ILE A 140 6.20 -7.36 -18.68
C ILE A 140 5.14 -6.91 -17.66
N VAL A 141 5.10 -7.54 -16.48
CA VAL A 141 4.12 -7.20 -15.43
C VAL A 141 4.38 -5.80 -14.86
N ALA A 142 5.64 -5.40 -14.69
CA ALA A 142 6.02 -4.05 -14.28
C ALA A 142 5.57 -2.98 -15.29
N ASN A 143 5.54 -3.32 -16.59
CA ASN A 143 5.09 -2.46 -17.68
C ASN A 143 3.64 -2.75 -18.12
N SER A 144 2.79 -3.28 -17.22
CA SER A 144 1.40 -3.67 -17.49
C SER A 144 0.53 -2.62 -18.20
N ARG A 145 0.86 -1.33 -18.10
CA ARG A 145 0.16 -0.24 -18.81
C ARG A 145 0.15 -0.36 -20.34
N GLN A 146 1.10 -1.08 -20.91
CA GLN A 146 1.18 -1.29 -22.36
C GLN A 146 0.19 -2.35 -22.86
N TYR A 147 -0.39 -3.13 -21.95
CA TYR A 147 -1.24 -4.26 -22.25
C TYR A 147 -2.67 -4.02 -21.79
N THR A 148 -3.61 -4.74 -22.40
CA THR A 148 -4.98 -4.77 -21.89
C THR A 148 -5.04 -5.41 -20.50
N ALA A 149 -6.06 -5.08 -19.70
CA ALA A 149 -6.22 -5.63 -18.36
C ALA A 149 -6.20 -7.17 -18.35
N LEU A 150 -6.85 -7.80 -19.33
CA LEU A 150 -6.87 -9.25 -19.50
C LEU A 150 -5.47 -9.81 -19.78
N GLN A 151 -4.71 -9.20 -20.70
CA GLN A 151 -3.35 -9.62 -21.00
C GLN A 151 -2.42 -9.47 -19.80
N ALA A 152 -2.49 -8.33 -19.09
CA ALA A 152 -1.69 -8.10 -17.89
C ALA A 152 -1.98 -9.14 -16.81
N GLN A 153 -3.25 -9.52 -16.63
CA GLN A 153 -3.65 -10.62 -15.74
C GLN A 153 -3.06 -11.96 -16.20
N SER A 154 -3.18 -12.32 -17.48
CA SER A 154 -2.65 -13.58 -18.00
C SER A 154 -1.12 -13.69 -17.85
N TYR A 155 -0.37 -12.62 -18.10
CA TYR A 155 1.08 -12.60 -17.86
C TYR A 155 1.42 -12.79 -16.38
N ASN A 156 0.65 -12.14 -15.50
CA ASN A 156 0.82 -12.29 -14.07
C ASN A 156 0.53 -13.73 -13.59
N GLU A 157 -0.53 -14.36 -14.11
CA GLU A 157 -0.89 -15.75 -13.80
C GLU A 157 0.22 -16.72 -14.21
N VAL A 158 0.75 -16.59 -15.44
CA VAL A 158 1.87 -17.42 -15.92
C VAL A 158 3.12 -17.22 -15.07
N ARG A 159 3.44 -15.97 -14.69
CA ARG A 159 4.58 -15.64 -13.84
C ARG A 159 4.48 -16.32 -12.48
N ILE A 160 3.30 -16.27 -11.86
CA ILE A 160 3.03 -16.94 -10.58
C ILE A 160 3.14 -18.45 -10.74
N ALA A 161 2.53 -19.03 -11.78
CA ALA A 161 2.60 -20.45 -12.05
C ALA A 161 4.04 -20.94 -12.26
N LEU A 162 4.88 -20.18 -12.98
CA LEU A 162 6.29 -20.53 -13.18
C LEU A 162 7.09 -20.50 -11.87
N ARG A 163 6.84 -19.51 -10.99
CA ARG A 163 7.42 -19.47 -9.63
C ARG A 163 7.02 -20.68 -8.81
N GLU A 164 5.74 -21.03 -8.83
CA GLU A 164 5.22 -22.19 -8.11
C GLU A 164 5.84 -23.48 -8.63
N GLN A 165 5.98 -23.63 -9.95
CA GLN A 165 6.66 -24.77 -10.54
C GLN A 165 8.14 -24.87 -10.16
N LEU A 166 8.87 -23.75 -10.08
CA LEU A 166 10.25 -23.74 -9.61
C LEU A 166 10.33 -24.14 -8.12
N SER A 167 9.42 -23.62 -7.30
CA SER A 167 9.30 -24.02 -5.90
C SER A 167 9.01 -25.53 -5.75
N GLN A 168 8.09 -26.06 -6.56
CA GLN A 168 7.76 -27.47 -6.59
C GLN A 168 8.93 -28.34 -7.06
N ALA A 169 9.71 -27.88 -8.05
CA ALA A 169 10.92 -28.56 -8.49
C ALA A 169 11.94 -28.69 -7.35
N ILE A 170 12.12 -27.65 -6.53
CA ILE A 170 12.96 -27.71 -5.33
C ILE A 170 12.44 -28.77 -4.34
N GLN A 171 11.12 -28.87 -4.14
CA GLN A 171 10.53 -29.92 -3.30
C GLN A 171 10.80 -31.32 -3.86
N CYS A 172 10.58 -31.53 -5.16
CA CYS A 172 10.76 -32.81 -5.82
C CYS A 172 12.22 -33.25 -5.81
N ALA A 173 13.16 -32.36 -6.13
CA ALA A 173 14.60 -32.66 -6.06
C ALA A 173 15.02 -32.98 -4.61
N SER A 174 14.55 -32.20 -3.63
CA SER A 174 14.80 -32.50 -2.21
C SER A 174 14.30 -33.89 -1.82
N TYR A 175 13.10 -34.27 -2.28
CA TYR A 175 12.53 -35.59 -2.03
C TYR A 175 13.36 -36.70 -2.71
N SER A 176 13.76 -36.52 -3.96
CA SER A 176 14.60 -37.46 -4.71
C SER A 176 15.93 -37.70 -4.00
N LEU A 177 16.62 -36.63 -3.56
CA LEU A 177 17.87 -36.69 -2.79
C LEU A 177 17.67 -37.42 -1.45
N LEU A 178 16.59 -37.11 -0.74
CA LEU A 178 16.28 -37.72 0.55
C LEU A 178 15.84 -39.18 0.44
N ARG A 179 15.39 -39.63 -0.73
CA ARG A 179 14.97 -41.00 -0.99
C ARG A 179 16.15 -41.95 -1.13
N ASP A 180 17.32 -41.46 -1.54
CA ASP A 180 18.54 -42.25 -1.70
C ASP A 180 19.72 -41.59 -0.98
N LEU A 181 19.70 -41.66 0.35
CA LEU A 181 20.71 -41.00 1.18
C LEU A 181 22.13 -41.56 0.96
N GLU A 182 22.24 -42.83 0.59
CA GLU A 182 23.54 -43.49 0.43
C GLU A 182 24.28 -42.96 -0.79
N HIS A 183 23.56 -42.67 -1.88
CA HIS A 183 24.18 -42.23 -3.15
C HIS A 183 24.14 -40.71 -3.32
N CYS A 184 23.15 -40.03 -2.74
CA CYS A 184 22.96 -38.59 -2.95
C CYS A 184 23.63 -37.72 -1.88
N LEU A 185 23.87 -38.21 -0.66
CA LEU A 185 24.41 -37.42 0.45
C LEU A 185 25.82 -37.87 0.85
N VAL A 186 26.58 -36.92 1.41
CA VAL A 186 27.89 -37.16 2.01
C VAL A 186 27.70 -37.51 3.48
N TRP A 187 28.29 -38.62 3.91
CA TRP A 187 28.18 -39.12 5.28
C TRP A 187 29.33 -38.60 6.13
N ASP A 188 29.07 -37.53 6.90
CA ASP A 188 30.05 -36.96 7.83
C ASP A 188 30.27 -37.86 9.05
N SER A 189 29.23 -38.62 9.45
CA SER A 189 29.33 -39.64 10.49
C SER A 189 28.26 -40.72 10.31
N ILE A 190 28.29 -41.76 11.15
CA ILE A 190 27.27 -42.84 11.16
C ILE A 190 25.86 -42.28 11.44
N GLN A 191 25.77 -41.14 12.12
CA GLN A 191 24.50 -40.51 12.52
C GLN A 191 24.15 -39.28 11.69
N LEU A 192 25.02 -38.86 10.77
CA LEU A 192 24.87 -37.59 10.06
C LEU A 192 25.24 -37.74 8.58
N ALA A 193 24.30 -37.34 7.72
CA ALA A 193 24.57 -37.11 6.31
C ALA A 193 24.14 -35.70 5.89
N THR A 194 24.90 -35.11 4.96
CA THR A 194 24.69 -33.75 4.47
C THR A 194 24.71 -33.69 2.94
N TYR A 195 24.02 -32.70 2.40
CA TYR A 195 24.05 -32.32 0.99
C TYR A 195 24.29 -30.81 0.89
N GLY A 196 25.03 -30.39 -0.13
CA GLY A 196 25.18 -29.00 -0.49
C GLY A 196 25.48 -28.88 -1.97
N ARG A 197 24.64 -28.17 -2.71
CA ARG A 197 24.88 -27.84 -4.12
C ARG A 197 24.43 -26.41 -4.40
N GLU A 198 25.23 -25.72 -5.20
CA GLU A 198 24.88 -24.43 -5.78
C GLU A 198 24.38 -24.65 -7.21
N PHE A 199 23.21 -24.08 -7.48
CA PHE A 199 22.54 -24.04 -8.78
C PHE A 199 22.51 -22.61 -9.27
N ASN A 200 22.11 -22.41 -10.52
CA ASN A 200 21.86 -21.06 -11.02
C ASN A 200 20.74 -20.40 -10.19
N GLY A 201 21.07 -19.34 -9.45
CA GLY A 201 20.09 -18.60 -8.63
C GLY A 201 19.54 -19.31 -7.40
N LEU A 202 20.10 -20.45 -6.99
CA LEU A 202 19.63 -21.22 -5.84
C LEU A 202 20.79 -21.95 -5.17
N MET A 203 20.87 -21.90 -3.85
CA MET A 203 21.69 -22.84 -3.07
C MET A 203 20.77 -23.77 -2.28
N LEU A 204 21.07 -25.07 -2.29
CA LEU A 204 20.32 -26.09 -1.56
C LEU A 204 21.26 -26.87 -0.65
N ASN A 205 20.97 -26.85 0.65
CA ASN A 205 21.66 -27.66 1.63
C ASN A 205 20.64 -28.52 2.39
N ILE A 206 21.00 -29.76 2.66
CA ILE A 206 20.17 -30.70 3.43
C ILE A 206 21.04 -31.29 4.53
N TRP A 207 20.50 -31.31 5.73
CA TRP A 207 21.09 -31.97 6.89
C TRP A 207 20.15 -33.08 7.36
N VAL A 208 20.66 -34.29 7.52
CA VAL A 208 19.86 -35.46 7.89
C VAL A 208 20.48 -36.16 9.09
N ALA A 209 19.70 -36.28 10.17
CA ALA A 209 20.03 -37.17 11.28
C ALA A 209 19.56 -38.59 10.98
N ILE A 210 20.48 -39.54 11.10
CA ILE A 210 20.27 -40.93 10.71
C ILE A 210 19.99 -41.77 11.96
N PRO A 211 18.81 -42.37 12.07
CA PRO A 211 18.45 -43.16 13.23
C PRO A 211 19.26 -44.46 13.26
N LEU A 212 20.02 -44.66 14.33
CA LEU A 212 20.62 -45.96 14.59
C LEU A 212 19.54 -46.99 14.98
N PRO A 213 19.64 -48.25 14.51
CA PRO A 213 18.74 -49.31 14.93
C PRO A 213 19.02 -49.71 16.40
N THR A 214 18.52 -48.94 17.36
CA THR A 214 18.66 -49.26 18.79
C THR A 214 17.52 -50.19 19.24
N ARG A 215 17.87 -51.37 19.76
CA ARG A 215 16.93 -52.41 20.24
C ARG A 215 16.35 -52.14 21.64
N LYS A 216 16.83 -51.11 22.36
CA LYS A 216 16.44 -50.84 23.75
C LYS A 216 15.67 -49.53 23.87
N ARG A 217 14.66 -49.48 24.74
CA ARG A 217 14.07 -48.22 25.21
C ARG A 217 15.23 -47.39 25.79
N LYS A 218 15.38 -46.15 25.34
CA LYS A 218 16.37 -45.23 25.91
C LYS A 218 16.11 -45.17 27.44
N PRO A 219 17.13 -45.40 28.29
CA PRO A 219 17.05 -44.99 29.69
C PRO A 219 16.63 -43.51 29.75
N VAL A 220 15.98 -43.06 30.81
CA VAL A 220 15.67 -41.63 31.00
C VAL A 220 17.00 -40.88 31.04
N GLU A 221 17.40 -40.32 29.91
CA GLU A 221 18.59 -39.51 29.75
C GLU A 221 18.31 -38.08 30.27
N PRO A 222 19.35 -37.38 30.76
CA PRO A 222 19.28 -35.97 31.14
C PRO A 222 18.73 -35.11 29.98
N GLU A 223 18.27 -33.89 30.29
CA GLU A 223 17.64 -33.00 29.30
C GLU A 223 18.40 -33.01 27.96
N PRO A 224 17.74 -33.31 26.83
CA PRO A 224 18.40 -33.43 25.55
C PRO A 224 19.08 -32.10 25.17
N GLU A 225 20.34 -32.18 24.76
CA GLU A 225 21.05 -31.03 24.23
C GLU A 225 20.41 -30.59 22.91
N PRO A 226 20.20 -29.28 22.70
CA PRO A 226 19.64 -28.77 21.46
C PRO A 226 20.60 -29.04 20.30
N VAL A 227 20.09 -29.63 19.21
CA VAL A 227 20.87 -29.92 18.00
C VAL A 227 21.28 -28.61 17.33
N GLU A 228 22.58 -28.41 17.17
CA GLU A 228 23.16 -27.27 16.47
C GLU A 228 23.61 -27.68 15.06
N LEU A 229 23.17 -26.92 14.08
CA LEU A 229 23.37 -27.16 12.66
C LEU A 229 24.12 -25.99 12.06
N THR A 230 25.04 -26.26 11.15
CA THR A 230 25.72 -25.22 10.40
C THR A 230 25.61 -25.51 8.91
N PHE A 231 25.30 -24.47 8.14
CA PHE A 231 25.30 -24.48 6.68
C PHE A 231 26.39 -23.50 6.20
N PRO A 232 27.66 -23.94 6.11
CA PRO A 232 28.78 -23.05 5.83
C PRO A 232 28.64 -22.27 4.52
N ALA A 233 28.16 -22.94 3.47
CA ALA A 233 27.91 -22.33 2.16
C ALA A 233 26.92 -21.15 2.23
N MET A 234 25.90 -21.26 3.10
CA MET A 234 24.90 -20.21 3.28
C MET A 234 25.28 -19.20 4.38
N ARG A 235 26.32 -19.50 5.18
CA ARG A 235 26.71 -18.76 6.39
C ARG A 235 25.58 -18.66 7.42
N VAL A 236 24.83 -19.76 7.58
CA VAL A 236 23.69 -19.86 8.50
C VAL A 236 23.97 -20.92 9.55
N GLY A 237 23.79 -20.58 10.83
CA GLY A 237 23.72 -21.53 11.94
C GLY A 237 22.28 -21.64 12.44
N VAL A 238 21.81 -22.86 12.72
CA VAL A 238 20.46 -23.12 13.23
C VAL A 238 20.56 -23.95 14.50
N LYS A 239 19.87 -23.53 15.55
CA LYS A 239 19.76 -24.28 16.80
C LYS A 239 18.33 -24.77 16.96
N LEU A 240 18.13 -26.08 16.94
CA LEU A 240 16.80 -26.67 17.07
C LEU A 240 16.31 -26.63 18.53
N PRO A 241 15.00 -26.43 18.76
CA PRO A 241 14.42 -26.58 20.10
C PRO A 241 14.66 -27.98 20.67
N LYS A 242 14.88 -28.09 22.00
CA LYS A 242 15.13 -29.35 22.72
C LYS A 242 14.04 -30.43 22.52
N ILE A 243 12.84 -30.02 22.12
CA ILE A 243 11.69 -30.92 21.85
C ILE A 243 11.95 -31.78 20.59
N ILE A 244 12.80 -31.32 19.67
CA ILE A 244 13.14 -32.04 18.45
C ILE A 244 14.37 -32.90 18.76
N ASP A 245 14.16 -34.19 18.93
CA ASP A 245 15.21 -35.16 19.28
C ASP A 245 16.12 -35.57 18.10
N GLY A 246 15.85 -35.00 16.91
CA GLY A 246 16.58 -35.29 15.67
C GLY A 246 16.26 -36.65 15.05
N SER A 247 15.36 -37.46 15.62
CA SER A 247 15.09 -38.80 15.10
C SER A 247 14.15 -38.76 13.88
N ASN A 248 14.61 -39.25 12.71
CA ASN A 248 13.88 -39.20 11.43
C ASN A 248 13.56 -37.78 10.91
N VAL A 249 14.31 -36.79 11.36
CA VAL A 249 14.11 -35.39 10.98
C VAL A 249 15.28 -34.96 10.10
N CYS A 250 14.98 -34.24 9.03
CA CYS A 250 15.97 -33.54 8.24
C CYS A 250 15.64 -32.04 8.17
N VAL A 251 16.68 -31.23 8.14
CA VAL A 251 16.57 -29.78 7.96
C VAL A 251 17.05 -29.45 6.56
N ARG A 252 16.16 -28.87 5.77
CA ARG A 252 16.51 -28.29 4.47
C ARG A 252 16.72 -26.79 4.63
N ALA A 253 17.83 -26.30 4.12
CA ALA A 253 18.05 -24.89 3.88
C ALA A 253 18.09 -24.65 2.36
N ALA A 254 17.24 -23.76 1.86
CA ALA A 254 17.19 -23.38 0.46
C ALA A 254 17.25 -21.85 0.35
N ARG A 255 18.30 -21.31 -0.28
CA ARG A 255 18.46 -19.88 -0.52
C ARG A 255 18.28 -19.58 -1.99
N SER A 256 17.11 -19.03 -2.34
CA SER A 256 16.79 -18.59 -3.71
C SER A 256 17.19 -17.13 -3.89
N MET A 257 17.77 -16.75 -5.04
CA MET A 257 17.99 -15.35 -5.40
C MET A 257 16.70 -14.62 -5.81
N VAL A 258 15.66 -15.39 -6.15
CA VAL A 258 14.35 -14.87 -6.53
C VAL A 258 13.35 -15.09 -5.41
N ASP A 259 12.44 -14.14 -5.24
CA ASP A 259 11.31 -14.29 -4.35
C ASP A 259 10.28 -15.27 -4.93
N LEU A 260 10.15 -16.43 -4.28
CA LEU A 260 9.21 -17.49 -4.65
C LEU A 260 7.97 -17.54 -3.72
N LEU A 261 7.91 -16.72 -2.67
CA LEU A 261 6.94 -16.88 -1.58
C LEU A 261 6.10 -15.64 -1.29
N SER A 262 6.57 -14.42 -1.58
CA SER A 262 5.82 -13.23 -1.19
C SER A 262 4.44 -13.19 -1.81
N GLU A 263 4.30 -13.48 -3.10
CA GLU A 263 3.02 -13.30 -3.80
C GLU A 263 1.92 -14.28 -3.33
N SER A 264 2.30 -15.43 -2.76
CA SER A 264 1.36 -16.36 -2.14
C SER A 264 1.00 -16.01 -0.70
N SER A 265 1.67 -15.01 -0.11
CA SER A 265 1.36 -14.53 1.24
C SER A 265 0.02 -13.80 1.27
N ARG A 266 -0.78 -14.10 2.31
CA ARG A 266 -2.04 -13.40 2.64
C ARG A 266 -1.90 -11.87 2.72
N SER A 267 -0.69 -11.39 3.01
CA SER A 267 -0.41 -9.97 3.22
C SER A 267 0.13 -9.27 2.00
N PHE A 268 0.40 -9.96 0.89
CA PHE A 268 1.00 -9.35 -0.29
C PHE A 268 0.01 -8.52 -1.10
N ALA A 269 -1.07 -9.16 -1.58
CA ALA A 269 -2.08 -8.47 -2.38
C ALA A 269 -2.86 -7.47 -1.54
N LEU A 270 -3.13 -6.29 -2.11
CA LEU A 270 -4.09 -5.34 -1.53
C LEU A 270 -5.51 -5.87 -1.73
N ALA A 271 -6.39 -5.62 -0.76
CA ALA A 271 -7.79 -6.06 -0.83
C ALA A 271 -8.58 -5.29 -1.90
N ALA A 272 -8.19 -4.05 -2.18
CA ALA A 272 -8.77 -3.21 -3.22
C ALA A 272 -7.65 -2.42 -3.90
N GLU A 273 -7.87 -2.04 -5.15
CA GLU A 273 -6.96 -1.13 -5.84
C GLU A 273 -6.94 0.25 -5.17
N MET A 274 -5.81 0.94 -5.32
CA MET A 274 -5.68 2.31 -4.84
C MET A 274 -6.63 3.23 -5.62
N PRO A 275 -7.49 4.02 -4.95
CA PRO A 275 -8.31 5.02 -5.62
C PRO A 275 -7.43 5.99 -6.42
N ASN A 276 -7.87 6.36 -7.62
CA ASN A 276 -7.21 7.35 -8.47
C ASN A 276 -5.75 7.02 -8.84
N ARG A 277 -5.34 5.74 -8.79
CA ARG A 277 -3.95 5.31 -9.09
C ARG A 277 -3.39 5.82 -10.42
N TYR A 278 -4.26 6.03 -11.40
CA TYR A 278 -3.91 6.47 -12.76
C TYR A 278 -4.62 7.75 -13.17
N GLU A 279 -5.07 8.55 -12.21
CA GLU A 279 -5.67 9.84 -12.52
C GLU A 279 -4.64 10.81 -13.10
N ASP A 280 -4.97 11.44 -14.24
CA ASP A 280 -4.13 12.45 -14.88
C ASP A 280 -4.11 13.74 -14.03
N LEU A 281 -2.94 14.38 -13.98
CA LEU A 281 -2.71 15.63 -13.27
C LEU A 281 -3.67 16.73 -13.73
N PHE A 282 -4.01 16.77 -15.02
CA PHE A 282 -4.98 17.73 -15.54
C PHE A 282 -6.38 17.48 -14.95
N VAL A 283 -6.86 16.23 -15.00
CA VAL A 283 -8.17 15.83 -14.47
C VAL A 283 -8.24 16.11 -12.97
N PHE A 284 -7.18 15.77 -12.24
CA PHE A 284 -7.06 16.04 -10.81
C PHE A 284 -7.21 17.54 -10.51
N ASN A 285 -6.42 18.40 -11.17
CA ASN A 285 -6.43 19.85 -10.94
C ASN A 285 -7.78 20.48 -11.29
N VAL A 286 -8.40 20.06 -12.41
CA VAL A 286 -9.71 20.57 -12.83
C VAL A 286 -10.77 20.19 -11.79
N ARG A 287 -10.78 18.94 -11.31
CA ARG A 287 -11.74 18.49 -10.29
C ARG A 287 -11.54 19.24 -8.98
N GLU A 288 -10.30 19.31 -8.48
CA GLU A 288 -9.97 20.03 -7.25
C GLU A 288 -10.40 21.50 -7.34
N HIS A 289 -10.21 22.14 -8.49
CA HIS A 289 -10.63 23.52 -8.70
C HIS A 289 -12.16 23.67 -8.64
N ILE A 290 -12.90 22.81 -9.34
CA ILE A 290 -14.37 22.81 -9.34
C ILE A 290 -14.90 22.63 -7.92
N GLU A 291 -14.33 21.70 -7.15
CA GLU A 291 -14.71 21.45 -5.76
C GLU A 291 -14.39 22.64 -4.85
N THR A 292 -13.19 23.20 -4.97
CA THR A 292 -12.78 24.40 -4.22
C THR A 292 -13.74 25.56 -4.47
N TYR A 293 -14.12 25.78 -5.73
CA TYR A 293 -15.01 26.86 -6.12
C TYR A 293 -16.45 26.66 -5.67
N LYS A 294 -16.92 25.40 -5.70
CA LYS A 294 -18.22 25.02 -5.14
C LYS A 294 -18.26 25.35 -3.64
N ILE A 295 -17.23 24.96 -2.89
CA ILE A 295 -17.14 25.28 -1.45
C ILE A 295 -17.07 26.79 -1.22
N LYS A 296 -16.28 27.55 -2.00
CA LYS A 296 -16.27 29.03 -1.90
C LYS A 296 -17.68 29.62 -2.07
N LYS A 297 -18.43 29.17 -3.08
CA LYS A 297 -19.82 29.60 -3.32
C LYS A 297 -20.74 29.22 -2.17
N ASP A 298 -20.67 27.97 -1.70
CA ASP A 298 -21.50 27.49 -0.60
C ASP A 298 -21.23 28.29 0.69
N GLN A 299 -19.95 28.61 0.98
CA GLN A 299 -19.56 29.46 2.10
C GLN A 299 -20.10 30.90 1.97
N ASP A 300 -20.09 31.49 0.77
CA ASP A 300 -20.66 32.82 0.57
C ASP A 300 -22.19 32.83 0.65
N VAL A 301 -22.87 31.75 0.26
CA VAL A 301 -24.31 31.56 0.49
C VAL A 301 -24.60 31.52 1.99
N ILE A 302 -23.82 30.76 2.78
CA ILE A 302 -23.96 30.70 4.24
C ILE A 302 -23.78 32.10 4.86
N ARG A 303 -22.73 32.83 4.46
CA ARG A 303 -22.49 34.20 4.96
C ARG A 303 -23.62 35.15 4.58
N THR A 304 -24.14 35.07 3.36
CA THR A 304 -25.23 35.93 2.88
C THR A 304 -26.54 35.63 3.60
N ALA A 305 -26.86 34.35 3.82
CA ALA A 305 -28.01 33.93 4.60
C ALA A 305 -27.93 34.42 6.06
N PHE A 306 -26.75 34.27 6.68
CA PHE A 306 -26.50 34.78 8.03
C PHE A 306 -26.75 36.29 8.14
N TYR A 307 -26.17 37.11 7.25
CA TYR A 307 -26.38 38.55 7.30
C TYR A 307 -27.83 38.96 6.98
N LYS A 308 -28.55 38.18 6.17
CA LYS A 308 -29.97 38.39 5.91
C LYS A 308 -30.81 38.14 7.16
N GLU A 309 -30.58 37.02 7.85
CA GLU A 309 -31.28 36.69 9.10
C GLU A 309 -31.00 37.73 10.20
N ILE A 310 -29.74 38.14 10.35
CA ILE A 310 -29.36 39.21 11.29
C ILE A 310 -30.07 40.52 10.94
N LYS A 311 -30.20 40.87 9.66
CA LYS A 311 -30.90 42.08 9.22
C LYS A 311 -32.40 42.03 9.52
N GLU A 312 -33.03 40.87 9.34
CA GLU A 312 -34.45 40.65 9.68
C GLU A 312 -34.67 40.82 11.19
N LYS A 313 -33.84 40.18 12.03
CA LYS A 313 -33.87 40.31 13.50
C LYS A 313 -33.63 41.76 13.97
N ILE A 314 -32.67 42.46 13.38
CA ILE A 314 -32.44 43.89 13.65
C ILE A 314 -33.71 44.70 13.35
N THR A 315 -34.36 44.43 12.21
CA THR A 315 -35.59 45.14 11.81
C THR A 315 -36.76 44.87 12.77
N GLU A 316 -36.87 43.64 13.29
CA GLU A 316 -37.87 43.26 14.29
C GLU A 316 -37.65 43.96 15.63
N VAL A 317 -36.41 43.94 16.14
CA VAL A 317 -36.05 44.61 17.40
C VAL A 317 -36.19 46.14 17.28
N GLU A 318 -35.82 46.73 16.14
CA GLU A 318 -36.04 48.16 15.87
C GLU A 318 -37.52 48.53 15.84
N LYS A 319 -38.37 47.68 15.24
CA LYS A 319 -39.84 47.87 15.23
C LYS A 319 -40.40 47.77 16.64
N PHE A 320 -39.93 46.83 17.45
CA PHE A 320 -40.35 46.68 18.85
C PHE A 320 -39.96 47.89 19.69
N LEU A 321 -38.73 48.39 19.55
CA LEU A 321 -38.25 49.61 20.22
C LEU A 321 -39.04 50.85 19.81
N LYS A 322 -39.44 50.96 18.53
CA LYS A 322 -40.29 52.07 18.03
C LYS A 322 -41.74 51.97 18.49
N ALA A 323 -42.27 50.76 18.65
CA ALA A 323 -43.64 50.54 19.12
C ALA A 323 -43.81 50.81 20.62
N ASN A 324 -42.74 50.67 21.41
CA ASN A 324 -42.72 50.91 22.85
C ASN A 324 -41.70 52.01 23.26
N PRO A 325 -41.94 53.29 22.95
CA PRO A 325 -40.97 54.37 23.20
C PRO A 325 -40.78 54.73 24.68
N TYR A 326 -41.75 54.40 25.53
CA TYR A 326 -41.85 54.88 26.91
C TYR A 326 -41.40 53.86 27.96
N THR A 327 -41.08 52.63 27.57
CA THR A 327 -40.55 51.58 28.47
C THR A 327 -39.02 51.54 28.43
N LYS A 328 -38.39 51.33 29.60
CA LYS A 328 -36.92 51.14 29.68
C LYS A 328 -36.55 49.76 29.12
N ASN A 329 -36.46 49.67 27.80
CA ASN A 329 -36.08 48.47 27.04
C ASN A 329 -34.56 48.35 26.93
N GLU A 330 -33.86 48.29 28.07
CA GLU A 330 -32.39 48.20 28.09
C GLU A 330 -31.89 46.88 27.50
N LYS A 331 -32.65 45.79 27.69
CA LYS A 331 -32.31 44.45 27.18
C LYS A 331 -32.39 44.39 25.65
N GLU A 332 -33.42 44.98 25.07
CA GLU A 332 -33.64 44.99 23.62
C GLU A 332 -32.67 45.95 22.92
N LYS A 333 -32.21 47.00 23.60
CA LYS A 333 -31.09 47.84 23.13
C LYS A 333 -29.76 47.07 23.13
N GLU A 334 -29.49 46.29 24.17
CA GLU A 334 -28.29 45.44 24.25
C GLU A 334 -28.33 44.30 23.20
N GLU A 335 -29.51 43.70 22.98
CA GLU A 335 -29.73 42.72 21.92
C GLU A 335 -29.50 43.31 20.53
N LEU A 336 -29.97 44.53 20.27
CA LEU A 336 -29.73 45.24 19.02
C LEU A 336 -28.24 45.53 18.81
N ASP A 337 -27.52 45.94 19.85
CA ASP A 337 -26.06 46.16 19.80
C ASP A 337 -25.33 44.83 19.50
N ASN A 338 -25.72 43.73 20.14
CA ASN A 338 -25.15 42.39 19.92
C ASN A 338 -25.41 41.86 18.50
N LEU A 339 -26.64 41.98 17.99
CA LEU A 339 -27.00 41.57 16.62
C LEU A 339 -26.24 42.40 15.58
N ASN A 340 -26.06 43.68 15.83
CA ASN A 340 -25.30 44.53 14.93
C ASN A 340 -23.80 44.17 14.88
N MET A 341 -23.23 43.65 15.96
CA MET A 341 -21.84 43.21 16.06
C MET A 341 -21.63 41.73 15.68
N ALA A 342 -22.69 40.99 15.38
CA ALA A 342 -22.60 39.56 15.07
C ALA A 342 -21.75 39.26 13.82
N GLU A 343 -20.91 38.23 13.91
CA GLU A 343 -20.08 37.74 12.81
C GLU A 343 -20.56 36.36 12.33
N PRO A 344 -20.41 36.04 11.04
CA PRO A 344 -20.77 34.74 10.52
C PRO A 344 -19.93 33.64 11.18
N PRO A 345 -20.42 32.39 11.19
CA PRO A 345 -19.67 31.27 11.74
C PRO A 345 -18.30 31.14 11.05
N PHE A 346 -17.30 30.67 11.81
CA PHE A 346 -15.98 30.38 11.26
C PHE A 346 -16.09 29.32 10.17
N LEU A 347 -15.61 29.66 8.98
CA LEU A 347 -15.56 28.75 7.83
C LEU A 347 -14.09 28.61 7.43
N PRO A 348 -13.53 27.38 7.44
CA PRO A 348 -12.14 27.16 7.08
C PRO A 348 -11.89 27.49 5.60
N ASP A 349 -10.62 27.74 5.26
CA ASP A 349 -10.25 27.89 3.85
C ASP A 349 -10.64 26.62 3.06
N PRO A 350 -11.29 26.76 1.89
CA PRO A 350 -11.73 25.61 1.09
C PRO A 350 -10.65 24.58 0.77
N ARG A 351 -9.38 25.00 0.55
CA ARG A 351 -8.30 24.05 0.28
C ARG A 351 -7.90 23.31 1.53
N THR A 352 -7.84 23.99 2.68
CA THR A 352 -7.59 23.34 3.97
C THR A 352 -8.67 22.31 4.28
N TYR A 353 -9.95 22.65 4.06
CA TYR A 353 -11.06 21.71 4.24
C TYR A 353 -10.94 20.48 3.32
N ILE A 354 -10.63 20.66 2.03
CA ILE A 354 -10.40 19.55 1.11
C ILE A 354 -9.23 18.68 1.57
N GLY A 355 -8.13 19.30 2.02
CA GLY A 355 -6.97 18.62 2.59
C GLY A 355 -7.36 17.71 3.75
N GLU A 356 -8.07 18.24 4.74
CA GLU A 356 -8.57 17.48 5.89
C GLU A 356 -9.49 16.31 5.47
N GLN A 357 -10.40 16.54 4.52
CA GLN A 357 -11.27 15.48 4.00
C GLN A 357 -10.49 14.40 3.27
N ASN A 358 -9.45 14.77 2.52
CA ASN A 358 -8.57 13.84 1.84
C ASN A 358 -7.76 13.00 2.85
N GLU A 359 -7.26 13.60 3.92
CA GLU A 359 -6.61 12.88 5.01
C GLU A 359 -7.55 11.87 5.68
N VAL A 360 -8.79 12.26 5.96
CA VAL A 360 -9.81 11.35 6.53
C VAL A 360 -10.14 10.21 5.57
N ARG A 361 -10.28 10.49 4.27
CA ARG A 361 -10.51 9.47 3.23
C ARG A 361 -9.31 8.53 3.11
N PHE A 362 -8.10 9.07 3.15
CA PHE A 362 -6.86 8.29 3.10
C PHE A 362 -6.72 7.41 4.33
N ALA A 363 -7.01 7.92 5.53
CA ALA A 363 -7.02 7.14 6.76
C ALA A 363 -8.06 6.01 6.72
N LYS A 364 -9.25 6.24 6.13
CA LYS A 364 -10.25 5.19 5.89
C LYS A 364 -9.72 4.13 4.92
N TYR A 365 -9.06 4.52 3.84
CA TYR A 365 -8.42 3.60 2.90
C TYR A 365 -7.28 2.79 3.55
N LEU A 366 -6.44 3.42 4.37
CA LEU A 366 -5.38 2.70 5.09
C LEU A 366 -5.97 1.66 6.06
N LYS A 367 -7.14 1.93 6.65
CA LYS A 367 -7.85 0.94 7.47
C LYS A 367 -8.33 -0.28 6.66
N THR A 368 -8.77 -0.11 5.42
CA THR A 368 -9.12 -1.25 4.54
C THR A 368 -7.89 -2.03 4.07
N CYS A 369 -6.72 -1.36 4.05
CA CYS A 369 -5.44 -1.98 3.74
C CYS A 369 -4.79 -2.70 4.93
N MET A 370 -5.38 -2.67 6.12
CA MET A 370 -4.86 -3.46 7.25
C MET A 370 -5.13 -4.96 7.03
N THR A 371 -4.13 -5.78 7.36
CA THR A 371 -4.24 -7.25 7.36
C THR A 371 -3.76 -7.80 8.68
N ARG A 372 -4.46 -8.80 9.23
CA ARG A 372 -4.07 -9.47 10.47
C ARG A 372 -3.01 -10.52 10.14
N THR A 373 -1.84 -10.39 10.71
CA THR A 373 -0.76 -11.39 10.65
C THR A 373 -0.71 -12.20 11.94
N ARG A 374 -0.30 -13.45 11.85
CA ARG A 374 -0.06 -14.31 13.03
C ARG A 374 1.28 -13.93 13.69
N THR A 375 1.49 -14.37 14.92
CA THR A 375 2.78 -14.22 15.61
C THR A 375 3.89 -14.86 14.79
N GLY A 376 4.94 -14.10 14.49
CA GLY A 376 6.07 -14.54 13.66
C GLY A 376 5.89 -14.34 12.15
N GLU A 377 4.70 -13.97 11.66
CA GLU A 377 4.50 -13.63 10.24
C GLU A 377 4.92 -12.18 9.95
N ILE A 378 5.62 -11.97 8.84
CA ILE A 378 5.98 -10.63 8.36
C ILE A 378 4.80 -10.06 7.55
N ASN A 379 4.42 -8.82 7.85
CA ASN A 379 3.42 -8.10 7.07
C ASN A 379 4.06 -7.49 5.81
N LEU A 380 3.79 -8.10 4.65
CA LEU A 380 4.34 -7.66 3.36
C LEU A 380 3.69 -6.38 2.81
N ARG A 381 2.64 -5.85 3.46
CA ARG A 381 2.13 -4.48 3.18
C ARG A 381 3.01 -3.41 3.81
N LYS A 382 3.78 -3.75 4.85
CA LYS A 382 4.70 -2.83 5.54
C LYS A 382 6.13 -2.98 5.05
N TYR A 383 6.53 -4.20 4.71
CA TYR A 383 7.90 -4.51 4.30
C TYR A 383 7.93 -5.13 2.91
N ARG A 384 8.95 -4.79 2.12
CA ARG A 384 9.20 -5.41 0.82
C ARG A 384 10.47 -6.25 0.91
N ILE A 385 10.42 -7.46 0.36
CA ILE A 385 11.61 -8.28 0.18
C ILE A 385 12.40 -7.72 -1.00
N CYS A 386 13.64 -7.32 -0.76
CA CYS A 386 14.51 -6.72 -1.80
C CYS A 386 15.52 -7.72 -2.40
N ASN A 387 15.79 -8.82 -1.70
CA ASN A 387 16.80 -9.81 -2.07
C ASN A 387 16.18 -11.21 -2.13
N GLY A 388 17.02 -12.21 -2.36
CA GLY A 388 16.66 -13.61 -2.24
C GLY A 388 16.08 -14.01 -0.87
N VAL A 389 15.35 -15.12 -0.85
CA VAL A 389 14.70 -15.67 0.33
C VAL A 389 15.46 -16.91 0.81
N LEU A 390 15.70 -16.99 2.13
CA LEU A 390 16.20 -18.20 2.79
C LEU A 390 15.01 -18.95 3.40
N ASN A 391 14.76 -20.15 2.89
CA ASN A 391 13.78 -21.08 3.43
C ASN A 391 14.48 -22.12 4.28
N LEU A 392 14.03 -22.27 5.52
CA LEU A 392 14.47 -23.31 6.45
C LEU A 392 13.28 -24.19 6.78
N ASP A 393 13.33 -25.44 6.33
CA ASP A 393 12.24 -26.39 6.47
C ASP A 393 12.65 -27.57 7.34
N LEU A 394 11.78 -27.93 8.27
CA LEU A 394 11.87 -29.16 9.05
C LEU A 394 11.05 -30.24 8.34
N LEU A 395 11.71 -31.24 7.79
CA LEU A 395 11.08 -32.29 6.99
C LEU A 395 11.28 -33.66 7.65
N THR A 396 10.45 -34.62 7.28
CA THR A 396 10.59 -36.02 7.70
C THR A 396 11.31 -36.80 6.61
N THR A 397 12.30 -37.59 7.00
CA THR A 397 13.06 -38.42 6.06
C THR A 397 12.15 -39.50 5.46
N PRO A 398 12.05 -39.63 4.12
CA PRO A 398 11.23 -40.64 3.49
C PRO A 398 11.81 -42.05 3.74
N PRO A 399 10.98 -43.12 3.62
CA PRO A 399 11.46 -44.48 3.77
C PRO A 399 12.54 -44.81 2.74
N GLN A 400 13.69 -45.30 3.21
CA GLN A 400 14.82 -45.66 2.36
C GLN A 400 14.55 -46.97 1.61
N PRO A 401 14.89 -47.06 0.31
CA PRO A 401 14.77 -48.29 -0.47
C PRO A 401 15.71 -49.37 0.08
N LYS A 402 15.23 -50.62 0.10
CA LYS A 402 16.05 -51.79 0.46
C LYS A 402 16.17 -52.70 -0.74
N GLN A 403 17.40 -53.03 -1.11
CA GLN A 403 17.63 -54.08 -2.09
C GLN A 403 17.38 -55.46 -1.48
N MET A 404 16.51 -56.23 -2.13
CA MET A 404 16.24 -57.62 -1.81
C MET A 404 16.90 -58.53 -2.86
N LYS A 405 17.02 -59.82 -2.55
CA LYS A 405 17.52 -60.82 -3.51
C LYS A 405 16.72 -60.77 -4.81
N GLY A 406 17.41 -60.87 -5.95
CA GLY A 406 16.78 -60.87 -7.28
C GLY A 406 16.56 -59.48 -7.90
N GLY A 407 17.22 -58.42 -7.41
CA GLY A 407 17.12 -57.07 -7.98
C GLY A 407 15.83 -56.32 -7.64
N ILE A 408 15.04 -56.84 -6.70
CA ILE A 408 13.81 -56.20 -6.24
C ILE A 408 14.15 -55.10 -5.24
N ILE A 409 13.74 -53.86 -5.54
CA ILE A 409 13.85 -52.73 -4.62
C ILE A 409 12.52 -52.60 -3.85
N LEU A 410 12.58 -52.79 -2.54
CA LEU A 410 11.42 -52.72 -1.66
C LEU A 410 11.46 -51.45 -0.82
N THR A 411 10.45 -50.60 -0.96
CA THR A 411 10.25 -49.42 -0.12
C THR A 411 9.05 -49.68 0.80
N ALA A 412 9.30 -50.02 2.06
CA ALA A 412 8.23 -50.26 3.02
C ALA A 412 7.79 -48.94 3.67
N ARG A 413 6.50 -48.59 3.52
CA ARG A 413 5.89 -47.46 4.24
C ARG A 413 5.78 -47.85 5.72
N LYS A 414 6.69 -47.36 6.57
CA LYS A 414 6.55 -47.52 8.02
C LYS A 414 5.40 -46.62 8.49
N PHE A 415 4.20 -47.17 8.62
CA PHE A 415 3.17 -46.55 9.45
C PHE A 415 3.68 -46.58 10.89
N LYS A 416 4.17 -45.46 11.39
CA LYS A 416 4.09 -45.19 12.83
C LYS A 416 2.70 -44.58 13.03
N GLU A 417 1.80 -45.35 13.62
CA GLU A 417 0.62 -44.77 14.26
C GLU A 417 1.12 -43.70 15.22
N ILE A 418 0.60 -42.48 15.06
CA ILE A 418 0.85 -41.36 15.98
C ILE A 418 -0.04 -41.54 17.19
#